data_AF-A6GFW2-F1
#
_entry.id   AF-A6GFW2-F1
#
_cell.length_a   1.000
_cell.length_b   1.000
_cell.length_c   1.000
_cell.angle_alpha   90.00
_cell.angle_beta   90.00
_cell.angle_gamma   90.00
#
_symmetry.space_group_name_H-M   'P 1'
#
loop_
_entity.id
_entity.type
_entity.pdbx_description
1 polymer ?
#
loop_
_entity_poly.entity_id
_entity_poly.type
_entity_poly.pdbx_seq_one_letter_code
_entity_poly.pdbx_strand_id
1 'polypeptide(L)'
;MTIWTDGKDRVVVGARGLSVHRGGAAELQLGLEQLGGKLAPKKGKTGFARLRPMPVGDGGKVAYTIDKDRNLVRTTLGKAGEGTRFPWLISTLAPADGDKVMATYVTGTKARAVTSVVIGTPPADPKGKWERSFEASRPAKVDWPAGLLWEKAPWSRKTRWATDPDLLYVDRNAHGYVVYDLASAVIGLLRPKDEGFACVLRLPKDKNTGVTATATAEGFLGAVNLANGAAALAHVSPDGKILASASFTAKSLGPMTIIGDTALMLVDHAKFLCFALADLSLKGEVPLADDLPASQVLMRSAADGSKVLVSVDERIYEGTGSGVSWSFAPVDLDDVPEASGEHEAEIPEAEIEEPDEPAGRAGAPGSDRQRYITQAPRLSLNPQQPNEAWKFPVSGAFEIVINAVSEGGKAEAGLFVEMSNEAVEKGLMEPVKATVTTLQGAEVSGEFVAQGKKRVAKVDYLVPAGVEPIKDKKVKPKERFLDNPEDTFVTVRLEGKTAGPGSAMLYVRVGFEGSGTEGSLMRGRPVVLG
;
A
#
# COMPACT_ATOMS: atom_id res chain seq x y z
N MET A 1 -13.52 -5.95 18.34
CA MET A 1 -12.51 -6.99 18.68
C MET A 1 -12.00 -7.61 17.39
N THR A 2 -10.76 -8.07 17.37
CA THR A 2 -10.19 -8.83 16.23
C THR A 2 -9.43 -10.05 16.71
N ILE A 3 -9.36 -11.08 15.87
CA ILE A 3 -8.87 -12.40 16.26
C ILE A 3 -7.95 -13.03 15.20
N TRP A 4 -7.07 -13.92 15.66
CA TRP A 4 -6.25 -14.83 14.87
C TRP A 4 -6.08 -16.17 15.60
N THR A 5 -5.84 -17.26 14.86
CA THR A 5 -5.50 -18.57 15.43
C THR A 5 -4.67 -19.42 14.46
N ASP A 6 -3.84 -20.30 15.02
CA ASP A 6 -3.21 -21.42 14.31
C ASP A 6 -3.95 -22.76 14.51
N GLY A 7 -5.12 -22.74 15.18
CA GLY A 7 -5.89 -23.92 15.58
C GLY A 7 -5.65 -24.36 17.03
N LYS A 8 -4.52 -24.00 17.63
CA LYS A 8 -4.16 -24.31 19.02
C LYS A 8 -4.22 -23.07 19.90
N ASP A 9 -3.46 -22.05 19.51
CA ASP A 9 -3.37 -20.78 20.20
C ASP A 9 -4.32 -19.77 19.54
N ARG A 10 -4.76 -18.78 20.32
CA ARG A 10 -5.55 -17.66 19.82
C ARG A 10 -4.89 -16.36 20.25
N VAL A 11 -4.87 -15.39 19.35
CA VAL A 11 -4.46 -14.01 19.68
C VAL A 11 -5.70 -13.14 19.49
N VAL A 12 -5.95 -12.23 20.42
CA VAL A 12 -7.15 -11.40 20.46
C VAL A 12 -6.77 -9.96 20.73
N VAL A 13 -7.33 -9.02 19.97
CA VAL A 13 -7.34 -7.60 20.35
C VAL A 13 -8.76 -7.25 20.79
N GLY A 14 -8.95 -7.23 22.11
CA GLY A 14 -10.23 -7.09 22.80
C GLY A 14 -10.34 -5.83 23.65
N ALA A 15 -11.23 -5.86 24.65
CA ALA A 15 -11.49 -4.72 25.54
C ALA A 15 -10.33 -4.41 26.50
N ARG A 16 -9.53 -5.42 26.88
CA ARG A 16 -8.34 -5.24 27.73
C ARG A 16 -7.06 -4.92 26.95
N GLY A 17 -7.06 -5.12 25.63
CA GLY A 17 -5.90 -4.90 24.77
C GLY A 17 -5.59 -6.13 23.90
N LEU A 18 -4.30 -6.34 23.59
CA LEU A 18 -3.82 -7.50 22.83
C LEU A 18 -3.46 -8.63 23.82
N SER A 19 -4.09 -9.77 23.70
CA SER A 19 -3.86 -10.96 24.54
C SER A 19 -3.59 -12.21 23.71
N VAL A 20 -2.88 -13.17 24.31
CA VAL A 20 -2.65 -14.51 23.74
C VAL A 20 -3.27 -15.55 24.67
N HIS A 21 -4.00 -16.49 24.10
CA HIS A 21 -4.66 -17.59 24.80
C HIS A 21 -3.97 -18.90 24.40
N ARG A 22 -3.28 -19.55 25.34
CA ARG A 22 -2.52 -20.80 25.14
C ARG A 22 -2.82 -21.78 26.26
N GLY A 23 -3.15 -23.03 25.94
CA GLY A 23 -3.29 -24.09 26.94
C GLY A 23 -4.31 -23.81 28.05
N GLY A 24 -5.34 -22.99 27.78
CA GLY A 24 -6.36 -22.59 28.77
C GLY A 24 -5.98 -21.40 29.65
N ALA A 25 -4.80 -20.81 29.48
CA ALA A 25 -4.42 -19.55 30.13
C ALA A 25 -4.47 -18.39 29.13
N ALA A 26 -4.70 -17.18 29.63
CA ALA A 26 -4.65 -15.94 28.87
C ALA A 26 -3.54 -15.03 29.40
N GLU A 27 -2.73 -14.48 28.50
CA GLU A 27 -1.64 -13.56 28.80
C GLU A 27 -1.90 -12.24 28.08
N LEU A 28 -1.95 -11.12 28.83
CA LEU A 28 -1.99 -9.79 28.25
C LEU A 28 -0.59 -9.42 27.73
N GLN A 29 -0.52 -8.92 26.49
CA GLN A 29 0.71 -8.52 25.82
C GLN A 29 0.84 -7.01 25.72
N LEU A 30 -0.24 -6.34 25.31
CA LEU A 30 -0.35 -4.88 25.31
C LEU A 30 -1.67 -4.47 25.92
N GLY A 31 -1.66 -3.45 26.79
CA GLY A 31 -2.87 -2.88 27.35
C GLY A 31 -3.65 -2.07 26.32
N LEU A 32 -4.96 -1.94 26.52
CA LEU A 32 -5.77 -1.05 25.68
C LEU A 32 -5.32 0.41 25.80
N GLU A 33 -4.96 0.86 26.99
CA GLU A 33 -4.46 2.23 27.27
C GLU A 33 -3.15 2.51 26.52
N GLN A 34 -2.24 1.53 26.49
CA GLN A 34 -1.03 1.53 25.68
C GLN A 34 -1.28 1.79 24.18
N LEU A 35 -2.40 1.26 23.68
CA LEU A 35 -2.84 1.46 22.31
C LEU A 35 -3.73 2.71 22.15
N GLY A 36 -3.84 3.54 23.19
CA GLY A 36 -4.59 4.79 23.21
C GLY A 36 -6.11 4.64 23.37
N GLY A 37 -6.60 3.51 23.89
CA GLY A 37 -8.03 3.32 24.16
C GLY A 37 -8.83 2.68 23.01
N LYS A 38 -10.16 2.58 23.15
CA LYS A 38 -11.02 2.01 22.09
C LYS A 38 -10.95 2.87 20.81
N LEU A 39 -10.95 2.22 19.63
CA LEU A 39 -11.04 2.96 18.37
C LEU A 39 -12.38 3.68 18.29
N ALA A 40 -12.35 4.98 17.99
CA ALA A 40 -13.57 5.77 17.83
C ALA A 40 -14.43 5.23 16.66
N PRO A 41 -15.77 5.30 16.78
CA PRO A 41 -16.68 4.92 15.69
C PRO A 41 -16.49 5.83 14.48
N LYS A 42 -16.89 5.34 13.30
CA LYS A 42 -16.80 6.12 12.08
C LYS A 42 -17.77 7.32 12.14
N LYS A 43 -17.25 8.53 11.90
CA LYS A 43 -18.03 9.78 11.91
C LYS A 43 -19.25 9.64 10.99
N GLY A 44 -20.45 9.88 11.53
CA GLY A 44 -21.72 9.80 10.80
C GLY A 44 -22.26 8.38 10.58
N LYS A 45 -21.64 7.35 11.15
CA LYS A 45 -22.16 5.97 11.18
C LYS A 45 -22.15 5.43 12.61
N THR A 46 -23.08 5.92 13.43
CA THR A 46 -23.37 5.37 14.75
C THR A 46 -23.53 3.84 14.66
N GLY A 47 -22.71 3.10 15.39
CA GLY A 47 -22.71 1.62 15.40
C GLY A 47 -21.63 0.93 14.56
N PHE A 48 -20.95 1.62 13.63
CA PHE A 48 -19.80 1.05 12.91
C PHE A 48 -18.49 1.46 13.58
N ALA A 49 -18.01 0.63 14.52
CA ALA A 49 -16.67 0.74 15.08
C ALA A 49 -15.61 0.51 13.99
N ARG A 50 -14.52 1.28 14.02
CA ARG A 50 -13.34 0.97 13.20
C ARG A 50 -12.73 -0.33 13.70
N LEU A 51 -12.37 -1.23 12.80
CA LEU A 51 -11.64 -2.44 13.17
C LEU A 51 -10.14 -2.18 13.35
N ARG A 52 -9.56 -2.87 14.32
CA ARG A 52 -8.11 -3.00 14.51
C ARG A 52 -7.61 -4.21 13.73
N PRO A 53 -7.00 -4.09 12.53
CA PRO A 53 -6.48 -5.26 11.83
C PRO A 53 -5.50 -6.01 12.74
N MET A 54 -5.49 -7.34 12.68
CA MET A 54 -4.59 -8.14 13.50
C MET A 54 -4.07 -9.36 12.74
N PRO A 55 -2.99 -9.22 11.97
CA PRO A 55 -2.22 -10.35 11.48
C PRO A 55 -1.25 -10.82 12.57
N VAL A 56 -1.00 -12.12 12.61
CA VAL A 56 0.03 -12.72 13.47
C VAL A 56 0.95 -13.51 12.57
N GLY A 57 2.25 -13.27 12.73
CA GLY A 57 3.31 -13.93 11.96
C GLY A 57 3.33 -15.44 12.16
N ASP A 58 3.96 -16.14 11.22
CA ASP A 58 4.03 -17.60 11.28
C ASP A 58 4.77 -18.06 12.55
N GLY A 59 4.18 -19.03 13.24
CA GLY A 59 4.66 -19.51 14.54
C GLY A 59 4.22 -18.68 15.75
N GLY A 60 3.33 -17.69 15.59
CA GLY A 60 2.68 -17.02 16.72
C GLY A 60 3.62 -16.17 17.59
N LYS A 61 4.71 -15.66 17.01
CA LYS A 61 5.76 -14.92 17.72
C LYS A 61 5.60 -13.40 17.68
N VAL A 62 4.94 -12.89 16.65
CA VAL A 62 4.74 -11.45 16.44
C VAL A 62 3.32 -11.21 16.00
N ALA A 63 2.65 -10.23 16.60
CA ALA A 63 1.37 -9.70 16.12
C ALA A 63 1.57 -8.28 15.62
N TYR A 64 0.75 -7.90 14.64
CA TYR A 64 0.54 -6.51 14.30
C TYR A 64 -0.85 -6.06 14.72
N THR A 65 -0.99 -4.81 15.08
CA THR A 65 -2.26 -4.14 15.33
C THR A 65 -2.14 -2.67 14.95
N ILE A 66 -3.10 -1.84 15.37
CA ILE A 66 -3.01 -0.40 15.26
C ILE A 66 -3.34 0.29 16.58
N ASP A 67 -2.79 1.48 16.78
CA ASP A 67 -3.15 2.38 17.88
C ASP A 67 -4.43 3.20 17.59
N LYS A 68 -4.82 4.07 18.51
CA LYS A 68 -5.98 4.98 18.37
C LYS A 68 -5.95 5.87 17.13
N ASP A 69 -4.74 6.22 16.67
CA ASP A 69 -4.48 7.11 15.54
C ASP A 69 -4.28 6.33 14.23
N ARG A 70 -4.41 4.99 14.29
CA ARG A 70 -4.23 4.02 13.20
C ARG A 70 -2.79 3.84 12.72
N ASN A 71 -1.82 4.22 13.53
CA ASN A 71 -0.43 3.85 13.28
C ASN A 71 -0.26 2.36 13.50
N LEU A 72 0.58 1.73 12.68
CA LEU A 72 0.90 0.31 12.81
C LEU A 72 1.68 0.07 14.10
N VAL A 73 1.27 -0.95 14.86
CA VAL A 73 2.00 -1.41 16.05
C VAL A 73 2.40 -2.85 15.80
N ARG A 74 3.69 -3.16 15.94
CA ARG A 74 4.22 -4.53 15.99
C ARG A 74 4.45 -4.91 17.44
N THR A 75 4.14 -6.13 17.82
CA THR A 75 4.27 -6.63 19.19
C THR A 75 4.83 -8.03 19.18
N THR A 76 5.87 -8.29 19.97
CA THR A 76 6.33 -9.67 20.21
C THR A 76 5.38 -10.39 21.17
N LEU A 77 5.09 -11.68 20.93
CA LEU A 77 4.12 -12.46 21.68
C LEU A 77 4.82 -13.34 22.73
N GLY A 78 5.29 -12.70 23.80
CA GLY A 78 6.08 -13.28 24.89
C GLY A 78 5.64 -12.79 26.28
N LYS A 79 6.57 -12.65 27.23
CA LYS A 79 6.27 -11.96 28.50
C LYS A 79 6.28 -10.46 28.24
N ALA A 80 5.18 -9.77 28.57
CA ALA A 80 4.96 -8.33 28.34
C ALA A 80 5.50 -7.89 26.97
N GLY A 81 4.77 -8.24 25.91
CA GLY A 81 5.21 -8.09 24.53
C GLY A 81 5.79 -6.71 24.20
N GLU A 82 7.06 -6.68 23.82
CA GLU A 82 7.72 -5.45 23.40
C GLU A 82 7.05 -4.91 22.14
N GLY A 83 6.42 -3.74 22.27
CA GLY A 83 5.74 -3.03 21.20
C GLY A 83 6.69 -2.10 20.44
N THR A 84 6.46 -1.93 19.15
CA THR A 84 7.10 -0.90 18.31
C THR A 84 6.04 -0.22 17.46
N ARG A 85 5.96 1.11 17.52
CA ARG A 85 5.01 1.93 16.73
C ARG A 85 5.68 2.38 15.43
N PHE A 86 5.04 2.14 14.30
CA PHE A 86 5.49 2.57 12.98
C PHE A 86 4.56 3.65 12.41
N PRO A 87 5.08 4.64 11.68
CA PRO A 87 4.33 5.79 11.16
C PRO A 87 3.52 5.46 9.88
N TRP A 88 2.95 4.26 9.80
CA TRP A 88 2.14 3.81 8.66
C TRP A 88 0.64 3.88 8.97
N LEU A 89 -0.11 4.61 8.15
CA LEU A 89 -1.57 4.65 8.21
C LEU A 89 -2.18 3.41 7.53
N ILE A 90 -2.29 2.32 8.29
CA ILE A 90 -2.72 1.04 7.77
C ILE A 90 -4.24 0.94 7.68
N SER A 91 -4.71 0.49 6.51
CA SER A 91 -6.13 0.20 6.26
C SER A 91 -6.50 -1.18 6.74
N THR A 92 -5.77 -2.20 6.26
CA THR A 92 -5.97 -3.60 6.62
C THR A 92 -4.70 -4.40 6.32
N LEU A 93 -4.56 -5.55 6.99
CA LEU A 93 -3.38 -6.40 6.94
C LEU A 93 -3.77 -7.88 6.91
N ALA A 94 -2.90 -8.70 6.33
CA ALA A 94 -2.86 -10.14 6.51
C ALA A 94 -1.41 -10.61 6.75
N PRO A 95 -1.21 -11.71 7.49
CA PRO A 95 0.14 -12.25 7.70
C PRO A 95 0.70 -12.79 6.39
N ALA A 96 2.01 -12.63 6.14
CA ALA A 96 2.66 -13.16 4.94
C ALA A 96 3.53 -14.38 5.26
N ASP A 97 4.70 -14.15 5.84
CA ASP A 97 5.69 -15.14 6.29
C ASP A 97 6.59 -14.49 7.35
N GLY A 98 6.84 -15.18 8.47
CA GLY A 98 7.59 -14.63 9.60
C GLY A 98 7.05 -13.27 10.05
N ASP A 99 7.91 -12.25 10.01
CA ASP A 99 7.55 -10.87 10.35
C ASP A 99 6.89 -10.09 9.20
N LYS A 100 6.76 -10.69 8.01
CA LYS A 100 6.22 -10.00 6.85
C LYS A 100 4.70 -9.95 6.91
N VAL A 101 4.15 -8.83 6.43
CA VAL A 101 2.71 -8.63 6.28
C VAL A 101 2.37 -8.22 4.86
N MET A 102 1.20 -8.65 4.41
CA MET A 102 0.50 -8.05 3.28
C MET A 102 -0.32 -6.89 3.83
N ALA A 103 -0.03 -5.67 3.37
CA ALA A 103 -0.66 -4.46 3.86
C ALA A 103 -1.33 -3.69 2.73
N THR A 104 -2.44 -3.04 3.10
CA THR A 104 -2.96 -1.92 2.32
C THR A 104 -2.90 -0.66 3.17
N TYR A 105 -2.37 0.40 2.61
CA TYR A 105 -2.22 1.68 3.29
C TYR A 105 -2.49 2.83 2.34
N VAL A 106 -2.89 3.96 2.91
CA VAL A 106 -3.25 5.15 2.14
C VAL A 106 -2.18 6.21 2.35
N THR A 107 -1.56 6.65 1.26
CA THR A 107 -0.59 7.76 1.24
C THR A 107 -1.15 9.00 0.56
N GLY A 108 -0.38 10.08 0.63
CA GLY A 108 -0.69 11.33 -0.06
C GLY A 108 -1.52 12.29 0.78
N THR A 109 -1.99 13.37 0.14
CA THR A 109 -2.83 14.37 0.80
C THR A 109 -4.31 14.00 0.67
N LYS A 110 -5.20 14.58 1.49
CA LYS A 110 -6.67 14.38 1.32
C LYS A 110 -7.17 14.63 -0.10
N ALA A 111 -6.53 15.53 -0.85
CA ALA A 111 -6.88 15.84 -2.24
C ALA A 111 -6.28 14.85 -3.28
N ARG A 112 -5.26 14.08 -2.90
CA ARG A 112 -4.51 13.16 -3.76
C ARG A 112 -4.12 11.90 -2.98
N ALA A 113 -5.10 11.30 -2.34
CA ALA A 113 -4.87 10.06 -1.59
C ALA A 113 -4.67 8.91 -2.57
N VAL A 114 -3.74 8.01 -2.26
CA VAL A 114 -3.44 6.82 -3.07
C VAL A 114 -3.39 5.63 -2.15
N THR A 115 -4.12 4.58 -2.50
CA THR A 115 -4.05 3.29 -1.81
C THR A 115 -2.95 2.47 -2.46
N SER A 116 -2.02 2.00 -1.65
CA SER A 116 -0.94 1.09 -2.04
C SER A 116 -1.19 -0.28 -1.43
N VAL A 117 -0.81 -1.33 -2.17
CA VAL A 117 -0.83 -2.72 -1.71
C VAL A 117 0.61 -3.19 -1.71
N VAL A 118 1.11 -3.69 -0.58
CA VAL A 118 2.53 -4.02 -0.37
C VAL A 118 2.69 -5.31 0.42
N ILE A 119 3.83 -5.98 0.25
CA ILE A 119 4.26 -7.10 1.09
C ILE A 119 5.66 -6.81 1.61
N GLY A 120 5.90 -7.13 2.87
CA GLY A 120 7.22 -7.14 3.49
C GLY A 120 7.16 -6.87 4.99
N THR A 121 8.33 -6.76 5.61
CA THR A 121 8.43 -6.18 6.95
C THR A 121 8.22 -4.66 6.85
N PRO A 122 7.37 -4.05 7.71
CA PRO A 122 7.16 -2.60 7.69
C PRO A 122 8.48 -1.87 7.97
N PRO A 123 8.94 -0.97 7.07
CA PRO A 123 10.13 -0.17 7.34
C PRO A 123 9.81 0.91 8.40
N ALA A 124 10.81 1.27 9.21
CA ALA A 124 10.68 2.31 10.23
C ALA A 124 10.42 3.69 9.62
N ASP A 125 11.19 4.07 8.58
CA ASP A 125 11.00 5.30 7.83
C ASP A 125 9.77 5.18 6.90
N PRO A 126 8.78 6.11 6.96
CA PRO A 126 7.68 6.18 6.00
C PRO A 126 8.13 6.38 4.54
N LYS A 127 9.36 6.84 4.31
CA LYS A 127 9.98 6.93 2.98
C LYS A 127 10.71 5.64 2.58
N GLY A 128 10.92 4.74 3.53
CA GLY A 128 11.50 3.43 3.30
C GLY A 128 10.68 2.62 2.30
N LYS A 129 11.37 1.79 1.52
CA LYS A 129 10.72 0.92 0.54
C LYS A 129 10.27 -0.36 1.23
N TRP A 130 9.00 -0.70 1.06
CA TRP A 130 8.53 -2.05 1.29
C TRP A 130 9.24 -3.02 0.33
N GLU A 131 9.41 -4.27 0.75
CA GLU A 131 10.09 -5.29 -0.08
C GLU A 131 9.43 -5.42 -1.45
N ARG A 132 8.10 -5.39 -1.49
CA ARG A 132 7.31 -5.43 -2.72
C ARG A 132 6.14 -4.45 -2.65
N SER A 133 5.90 -3.78 -3.77
CA SER A 133 4.73 -2.94 -4.01
C SER A 133 4.01 -3.41 -5.26
N PHE A 134 2.69 -3.48 -5.18
CA PHE A 134 1.85 -4.02 -6.23
C PHE A 134 1.05 -2.89 -6.88
N GLU A 135 1.41 -2.58 -8.12
CA GLU A 135 0.60 -1.70 -8.94
C GLU A 135 -0.58 -2.49 -9.51
N ALA A 136 -1.79 -2.09 -9.12
CA ALA A 136 -2.99 -2.69 -9.70
C ALA A 136 -3.18 -2.21 -11.14
N SER A 137 -3.30 -3.17 -12.05
CA SER A 137 -3.80 -2.92 -13.40
C SER A 137 -5.23 -2.37 -13.34
N ARG A 138 -5.69 -1.75 -14.44
CA ARG A 138 -7.07 -1.28 -14.53
C ARG A 138 -8.03 -2.47 -14.35
N PRO A 139 -8.95 -2.45 -13.35
CA PRO A 139 -9.81 -3.59 -13.06
C PRO A 139 -10.68 -3.98 -14.27
N ALA A 140 -10.62 -5.26 -14.66
CA ALA A 140 -11.46 -5.83 -15.70
C ALA A 140 -12.81 -6.29 -15.12
N LYS A 141 -13.87 -6.26 -15.93
CA LYS A 141 -15.18 -6.79 -15.51
C LYS A 141 -15.14 -8.30 -15.53
N VAL A 142 -15.76 -8.94 -14.55
CA VAL A 142 -16.09 -10.36 -14.67
C VAL A 142 -17.19 -10.57 -15.72
N ASP A 143 -17.21 -11.74 -16.35
CA ASP A 143 -18.22 -12.16 -17.32
C ASP A 143 -19.53 -12.54 -16.60
N TRP A 144 -20.15 -11.54 -15.97
CA TRP A 144 -21.32 -11.76 -15.12
C TRP A 144 -22.55 -12.18 -15.95
N PRO A 145 -23.17 -13.34 -15.68
CA PRO A 145 -24.33 -13.82 -16.41
C PRO A 145 -25.52 -12.87 -16.29
N ALA A 146 -26.18 -12.62 -17.42
CA ALA A 146 -27.48 -11.95 -17.43
C ALA A 146 -28.51 -12.80 -16.68
N GLY A 147 -29.37 -12.17 -15.88
CA GLY A 147 -30.42 -12.83 -15.12
C GLY A 147 -29.97 -13.49 -13.81
N LEU A 148 -28.68 -13.58 -13.51
CA LEU A 148 -28.21 -14.14 -12.22
C LEU A 148 -28.70 -13.32 -11.02
N LEU A 149 -28.65 -12.00 -11.15
CA LEU A 149 -29.19 -11.03 -10.18
C LEU A 149 -29.82 -9.82 -10.84
N TRP A 150 -29.28 -9.42 -11.98
CA TRP A 150 -29.77 -8.33 -12.79
C TRP A 150 -29.97 -8.82 -14.21
N GLU A 151 -30.98 -8.30 -14.91
CA GLU A 151 -31.07 -8.45 -16.37
C GLU A 151 -29.79 -7.94 -17.06
N LYS A 152 -29.25 -6.83 -16.56
CA LYS A 152 -27.96 -6.27 -16.98
C LYS A 152 -27.16 -5.80 -15.77
N ALA A 153 -25.97 -6.39 -15.58
CA ALA A 153 -25.09 -6.09 -14.46
C ALA A 153 -24.71 -4.59 -14.40
N PRO A 154 -24.95 -3.90 -13.27
CA PRO A 154 -24.45 -2.55 -13.04
C PRO A 154 -22.97 -2.58 -12.68
N TRP A 155 -22.23 -1.54 -13.06
CA TRP A 155 -20.80 -1.44 -12.78
C TRP A 155 -20.47 -0.11 -12.12
N SER A 156 -19.68 -0.15 -11.05
CA SER A 156 -19.16 1.07 -10.44
C SER A 156 -18.34 1.88 -11.45
N ARG A 157 -18.53 3.20 -11.44
CA ARG A 157 -17.69 4.14 -12.19
C ARG A 157 -16.30 4.29 -11.56
N LYS A 158 -16.16 3.94 -10.27
CA LYS A 158 -14.86 3.93 -9.58
C LYS A 158 -14.08 2.70 -10.06
N THR A 159 -12.89 2.95 -10.59
CA THR A 159 -12.02 1.92 -11.19
C THR A 159 -10.65 1.87 -10.51
N ARG A 160 -10.55 2.46 -9.32
CA ARG A 160 -9.36 2.47 -8.48
C ARG A 160 -9.77 2.01 -7.09
N TRP A 161 -8.82 1.48 -6.33
CA TRP A 161 -9.00 1.20 -4.91
C TRP A 161 -9.57 2.41 -4.17
N ALA A 162 -10.52 2.16 -3.26
CA ALA A 162 -10.97 3.17 -2.33
C ALA A 162 -9.79 3.68 -1.50
N THR A 163 -9.78 4.99 -1.28
CA THR A 163 -8.81 5.69 -0.41
C THR A 163 -9.35 5.90 1.00
N ASP A 164 -10.55 5.38 1.30
CA ASP A 164 -11.10 5.32 2.64
C ASP A 164 -10.67 3.97 3.25
N PRO A 165 -9.79 3.98 4.28
CA PRO A 165 -9.25 2.77 4.88
C PRO A 165 -10.30 1.76 5.37
N ASP A 166 -11.50 2.20 5.72
CA ASP A 166 -12.55 1.32 6.23
C ASP A 166 -13.33 0.58 5.12
N LEU A 167 -13.03 0.85 3.85
CA LEU A 167 -13.68 0.23 2.69
C LEU A 167 -12.82 -0.87 2.06
N LEU A 168 -11.61 -1.08 2.56
CA LEU A 168 -10.66 -2.07 2.07
C LEU A 168 -10.54 -3.24 3.05
N TYR A 169 -10.52 -4.44 2.49
CA TYR A 169 -10.38 -5.67 3.24
C TYR A 169 -9.32 -6.54 2.57
N VAL A 170 -8.53 -7.22 3.40
CA VAL A 170 -7.61 -8.27 2.98
C VAL A 170 -8.06 -9.53 3.67
N ASP A 171 -8.36 -10.53 2.87
CA ASP A 171 -8.55 -11.91 3.30
C ASP A 171 -7.32 -12.75 2.91
N ARG A 172 -6.97 -13.72 3.75
CA ARG A 172 -5.89 -14.68 3.51
C ARG A 172 -6.39 -16.08 3.83
N ASN A 173 -6.13 -17.00 2.91
CA ASN A 173 -6.27 -18.42 3.15
C ASN A 173 -5.13 -19.20 2.46
N ALA A 174 -5.20 -20.53 2.45
CA ALA A 174 -4.18 -21.39 1.85
C ALA A 174 -3.92 -21.14 0.35
N HIS A 175 -4.86 -20.52 -0.36
CA HIS A 175 -4.76 -20.24 -1.80
C HIS A 175 -4.16 -18.85 -2.10
N GLY A 176 -4.06 -17.95 -1.13
CA GLY A 176 -3.43 -16.65 -1.31
C GLY A 176 -4.15 -15.51 -0.60
N TYR A 177 -4.01 -14.31 -1.16
CA TYR A 177 -4.57 -13.06 -0.63
C TYR A 177 -5.64 -12.53 -1.57
N VAL A 178 -6.77 -12.11 -1.00
CA VAL A 178 -7.77 -11.33 -1.72
C VAL A 178 -7.90 -9.96 -1.07
N VAL A 179 -7.60 -8.93 -1.85
CA VAL A 179 -7.87 -7.54 -1.50
C VAL A 179 -9.18 -7.13 -2.15
N TYR A 180 -10.16 -6.67 -1.39
CA TYR A 180 -11.43 -6.21 -1.99
C TYR A 180 -11.90 -4.87 -1.43
N ASP A 181 -12.51 -4.08 -2.33
CA ASP A 181 -13.03 -2.74 -2.06
C ASP A 181 -14.57 -2.77 -2.03
N LEU A 182 -15.16 -2.49 -0.87
CA LEU A 182 -16.62 -2.43 -0.68
C LEU A 182 -17.30 -1.33 -1.49
N ALA A 183 -16.59 -0.26 -1.85
CA ALA A 183 -17.15 0.88 -2.58
C ALA A 183 -17.27 0.62 -4.09
N SER A 184 -16.29 -0.07 -4.66
CA SER A 184 -16.17 -0.28 -6.11
C SER A 184 -16.34 -1.74 -6.55
N ALA A 185 -16.38 -2.67 -5.60
CA ALA A 185 -16.37 -4.12 -5.82
C ALA A 185 -15.15 -4.59 -6.64
N VAL A 186 -14.05 -3.85 -6.57
CA VAL A 186 -12.76 -4.28 -7.13
C VAL A 186 -12.16 -5.34 -6.21
N ILE A 187 -11.67 -6.42 -6.80
CA ILE A 187 -11.08 -7.59 -6.16
C ILE A 187 -9.73 -7.83 -6.82
N GLY A 188 -8.69 -7.85 -6.01
CA GLY A 188 -7.31 -8.15 -6.41
C GLY A 188 -6.89 -9.45 -5.78
N LEU A 189 -6.49 -10.41 -6.60
CA LEU A 189 -5.98 -11.70 -6.16
C LEU A 189 -4.46 -11.68 -6.25
N LEU A 190 -3.78 -12.00 -5.16
CA LEU A 190 -2.33 -12.25 -5.17
C LEU A 190 -2.06 -13.68 -4.72
N ARG A 191 -1.21 -14.38 -5.48
CA ARG A 191 -0.68 -15.68 -5.06
C ARG A 191 0.65 -15.49 -4.34
N PRO A 192 0.99 -16.37 -3.39
CA PRO A 192 2.26 -16.27 -2.65
C PRO A 192 3.52 -16.26 -3.55
N LYS A 193 3.45 -16.88 -4.73
CA LYS A 193 4.58 -17.03 -5.66
C LYS A 193 4.63 -15.96 -6.75
N ASP A 194 3.59 -15.16 -6.91
CA ASP A 194 3.49 -14.23 -8.03
C ASP A 194 4.24 -12.92 -7.71
N GLU A 195 4.84 -12.32 -8.75
CA GLU A 195 5.48 -11.00 -8.65
C GLU A 195 4.44 -9.85 -8.66
N GLY A 196 3.18 -10.16 -8.96
CA GLY A 196 2.10 -9.21 -9.18
C GLY A 196 0.73 -9.73 -8.73
N PHE A 197 -0.32 -8.96 -9.02
CA PHE A 197 -1.68 -9.48 -8.96
C PHE A 197 -1.88 -10.56 -10.03
N ALA A 198 -2.33 -11.75 -9.63
CA ALA A 198 -2.78 -12.77 -10.56
C ALA A 198 -3.95 -12.26 -11.41
N CYS A 199 -4.84 -11.48 -10.80
CA CYS A 199 -5.86 -10.71 -11.50
C CYS A 199 -6.34 -9.52 -10.66
N VAL A 200 -6.85 -8.50 -11.35
CA VAL A 200 -7.62 -7.40 -10.74
C VAL A 200 -8.95 -7.30 -11.47
N LEU A 201 -10.00 -7.79 -10.83
CA LEU A 201 -11.34 -7.93 -11.38
C LEU A 201 -12.33 -7.05 -10.62
N ARG A 202 -13.52 -6.84 -11.17
CA ARG A 202 -14.63 -6.19 -10.46
C ARG A 202 -15.90 -6.99 -10.61
N LEU A 203 -16.63 -7.13 -9.52
CA LEU A 203 -17.99 -7.65 -9.51
C LEU A 203 -18.99 -6.54 -9.81
N PRO A 204 -20.23 -6.88 -10.21
CA PRO A 204 -21.28 -5.89 -10.36
C PRO A 204 -21.54 -5.13 -9.07
N LYS A 205 -21.79 -3.83 -9.19
CA LYS A 205 -21.87 -2.93 -8.04
C LYS A 205 -22.81 -1.76 -8.28
N ASP A 206 -23.83 -1.66 -7.43
CA ASP A 206 -24.70 -0.50 -7.26
C ASP A 206 -24.56 0.10 -5.83
N LYS A 207 -25.21 1.24 -5.57
CA LYS A 207 -25.06 2.02 -4.32
C LYS A 207 -25.24 1.18 -3.06
N ASN A 208 -26.18 0.24 -3.06
CA ASN A 208 -26.55 -0.56 -1.88
C ASN A 208 -26.13 -2.05 -1.98
N THR A 209 -25.24 -2.39 -2.91
CA THR A 209 -24.77 -3.78 -3.05
C THR A 209 -23.72 -4.10 -1.98
N GLY A 210 -23.88 -5.18 -1.21
CA GLY A 210 -22.80 -5.72 -0.37
C GLY A 210 -21.85 -6.59 -1.19
N VAL A 211 -20.60 -6.72 -0.75
CA VAL A 211 -19.55 -7.48 -1.45
C VAL A 211 -18.65 -8.16 -0.42
N THR A 212 -18.31 -9.43 -0.68
CA THR A 212 -17.29 -10.16 0.08
C THR A 212 -16.57 -11.13 -0.86
N ALA A 213 -15.31 -11.44 -0.59
CA ALA A 213 -14.53 -12.33 -1.44
C ALA A 213 -13.42 -13.05 -0.68
N THR A 214 -13.04 -14.24 -1.15
CA THR A 214 -11.93 -15.04 -0.64
C THR A 214 -11.22 -15.79 -1.78
N ALA A 215 -9.94 -16.11 -1.61
CA ALA A 215 -9.15 -16.78 -2.65
C ALA A 215 -9.56 -18.26 -2.81
N THR A 216 -9.55 -18.80 -4.03
CA THR A 216 -9.68 -20.25 -4.30
C THR A 216 -8.45 -20.73 -5.05
N ALA A 217 -8.21 -22.03 -5.17
CA ALA A 217 -7.12 -22.55 -6.01
C ALA A 217 -7.22 -22.05 -7.47
N GLU A 218 -8.44 -21.97 -8.02
CA GLU A 218 -8.70 -21.64 -9.42
C GLU A 218 -8.96 -20.16 -9.68
N GLY A 219 -9.04 -19.32 -8.64
CA GLY A 219 -9.30 -17.88 -8.75
C GLY A 219 -9.76 -17.29 -7.42
N PHE A 220 -10.99 -16.78 -7.36
CA PHE A 220 -11.63 -16.32 -6.12
C PHE A 220 -13.12 -16.68 -6.07
N LEU A 221 -13.66 -16.81 -4.86
CA LEU A 221 -15.10 -16.76 -4.62
C LEU A 221 -15.50 -15.33 -4.29
N GLY A 222 -16.53 -14.82 -4.96
CA GLY A 222 -17.09 -13.50 -4.71
C GLY A 222 -18.59 -13.57 -4.52
N ALA A 223 -19.10 -12.94 -3.47
CA ALA A 223 -20.54 -12.81 -3.25
C ALA A 223 -20.97 -11.35 -3.32
N VAL A 224 -22.15 -11.13 -3.88
CA VAL A 224 -22.82 -9.83 -3.92
C VAL A 224 -24.27 -9.97 -3.49
N ASN A 225 -24.80 -8.98 -2.76
CA ASN A 225 -26.21 -8.96 -2.39
C ASN A 225 -26.84 -7.59 -2.64
N LEU A 226 -28.15 -7.60 -2.88
CA LEU A 226 -28.99 -6.44 -3.08
C LEU A 226 -29.71 -6.04 -1.80
N ALA A 227 -30.14 -4.78 -1.73
CA ALA A 227 -30.91 -4.27 -0.59
C ALA A 227 -32.26 -4.98 -0.39
N ASN A 228 -32.82 -5.61 -1.44
CA ASN A 228 -34.03 -6.41 -1.36
C ASN A 228 -33.77 -7.85 -0.87
N GLY A 229 -32.53 -8.20 -0.54
CA GLY A 229 -32.14 -9.52 -0.05
C GLY A 229 -31.70 -10.51 -1.13
N ALA A 230 -31.89 -10.24 -2.41
CA ALA A 230 -31.41 -11.14 -3.47
C ALA A 230 -29.88 -11.14 -3.50
N ALA A 231 -29.25 -12.32 -3.50
CA ALA A 231 -27.80 -12.47 -3.46
C ALA A 231 -27.32 -13.54 -4.43
N ALA A 232 -26.06 -13.43 -4.83
CA ALA A 232 -25.39 -14.43 -5.65
C ALA A 232 -23.94 -14.61 -5.22
N LEU A 233 -23.49 -15.85 -5.32
CA LEU A 233 -22.12 -16.30 -5.10
C LEU A 233 -21.60 -16.76 -6.45
N ALA A 234 -20.38 -16.38 -6.79
CA ALA A 234 -19.71 -16.75 -8.02
C ALA A 234 -18.28 -17.19 -7.74
N HIS A 235 -17.89 -18.32 -8.33
CA HIS A 235 -16.50 -18.74 -8.42
C HIS A 235 -15.96 -18.22 -9.74
N VAL A 236 -14.97 -17.34 -9.65
CA VAL A 236 -14.44 -16.58 -10.78
C VAL A 236 -12.98 -16.94 -10.99
N SER A 237 -12.60 -17.29 -12.21
CA SER A 237 -11.21 -17.52 -12.62
C SER A 237 -10.43 -16.21 -12.82
N PRO A 238 -9.08 -16.22 -12.83
CA PRO A 238 -8.26 -15.03 -13.03
C PRO A 238 -8.54 -14.26 -14.33
N ASP A 239 -9.03 -14.93 -15.38
CA ASP A 239 -9.41 -14.31 -16.65
C ASP A 239 -10.81 -13.66 -16.62
N GLY A 240 -11.54 -13.77 -15.51
CA GLY A 240 -12.83 -13.14 -15.29
C GLY A 240 -14.05 -14.01 -15.63
N LYS A 241 -13.87 -15.27 -16.04
CA LYS A 241 -14.98 -16.18 -16.32
C LYS A 241 -15.60 -16.71 -15.02
N ILE A 242 -16.90 -16.97 -15.06
CA ILE A 242 -17.60 -17.66 -13.98
C ILE A 242 -17.49 -19.18 -14.21
N LEU A 243 -16.86 -19.87 -13.25
CA LEU A 243 -16.72 -21.32 -13.20
C LEU A 243 -17.98 -21.99 -12.64
N ALA A 244 -18.53 -21.39 -11.58
CA ALA A 244 -19.78 -21.81 -10.95
C ALA A 244 -20.48 -20.58 -10.34
N SER A 245 -21.81 -20.64 -10.21
CA SER A 245 -22.59 -19.60 -9.54
C SER A 245 -23.82 -20.16 -8.86
N ALA A 246 -24.24 -19.52 -7.77
CA ALA A 246 -25.47 -19.84 -7.06
C ALA A 246 -26.20 -18.56 -6.64
N SER A 247 -27.53 -18.57 -6.71
CA SER A 247 -28.39 -17.52 -6.15
C SER A 247 -28.96 -17.96 -4.81
N PHE A 248 -29.06 -17.01 -3.88
CA PHE A 248 -29.60 -17.23 -2.53
C PHE A 248 -30.18 -15.93 -1.98
N THR A 249 -30.70 -15.97 -0.76
CA THR A 249 -31.26 -14.78 -0.09
C THR A 249 -30.38 -14.40 1.11
N ALA A 250 -29.94 -13.15 1.14
CA ALA A 250 -29.23 -12.53 2.25
C ALA A 250 -29.43 -11.00 2.22
N LYS A 251 -29.94 -10.45 3.32
CA LYS A 251 -30.03 -9.00 3.56
C LYS A 251 -28.66 -8.36 3.80
N SER A 252 -27.70 -9.10 4.38
CA SER A 252 -26.31 -8.69 4.48
C SER A 252 -25.33 -9.84 4.25
N LEU A 253 -24.15 -9.49 3.73
CA LEU A 253 -23.03 -10.41 3.57
C LEU A 253 -21.96 -10.09 4.63
N GLY A 254 -21.52 -11.14 5.32
CA GLY A 254 -20.37 -11.10 6.21
C GLY A 254 -19.10 -11.63 5.52
N PRO A 255 -18.06 -11.96 6.31
CA PRO A 255 -16.86 -12.61 5.80
C PRO A 255 -17.16 -14.04 5.28
N MET A 256 -16.29 -14.52 4.39
CA MET A 256 -16.34 -15.85 3.80
C MET A 256 -14.95 -16.50 3.89
N THR A 257 -14.90 -17.83 4.08
CA THR A 257 -13.66 -18.61 4.07
C THR A 257 -13.90 -19.96 3.39
N ILE A 258 -12.81 -20.67 3.09
CA ILE A 258 -12.81 -22.00 2.48
C ILE A 258 -12.15 -22.98 3.43
N ILE A 259 -12.80 -24.13 3.62
CA ILE A 259 -12.34 -25.20 4.50
C ILE A 259 -12.51 -26.51 3.76
N GLY A 260 -11.37 -27.04 3.28
CA GLY A 260 -11.37 -28.13 2.31
C GLY A 260 -12.23 -27.77 1.11
N ASP A 261 -13.28 -28.55 0.92
CA ASP A 261 -14.16 -28.51 -0.26
C ASP A 261 -15.40 -27.65 -0.02
N THR A 262 -15.51 -27.01 1.15
CA THR A 262 -16.67 -26.21 1.56
C THR A 262 -16.31 -24.73 1.63
N ALA A 263 -17.16 -23.88 1.06
CA ALA A 263 -17.19 -22.46 1.32
C ALA A 263 -18.18 -22.15 2.44
N LEU A 264 -17.69 -21.47 3.48
CA LEU A 264 -18.47 -21.05 4.63
C LEU A 264 -18.63 -19.53 4.60
N MET A 265 -19.87 -19.05 4.58
CA MET A 265 -20.15 -17.61 4.46
C MET A 265 -21.17 -17.17 5.49
N LEU A 266 -20.81 -16.15 6.27
CA LEU A 266 -21.74 -15.52 7.20
C LEU A 266 -22.74 -14.65 6.43
N VAL A 267 -24.03 -14.81 6.71
CA VAL A 267 -25.09 -13.96 6.16
C VAL A 267 -25.97 -13.43 7.28
N ASP A 268 -26.54 -12.25 7.05
CA ASP A 268 -27.54 -11.62 7.92
C ASP A 268 -27.12 -11.43 9.38
N HIS A 269 -25.82 -11.54 9.67
CA HIS A 269 -25.27 -11.57 11.03
C HIS A 269 -25.83 -12.69 11.92
N ALA A 270 -26.45 -13.73 11.35
CA ALA A 270 -27.23 -14.70 12.12
C ALA A 270 -26.89 -16.17 11.80
N LYS A 271 -26.40 -16.46 10.61
CA LYS A 271 -26.15 -17.86 10.19
C LYS A 271 -25.05 -17.97 9.15
N PHE A 272 -24.44 -19.14 9.10
CA PHE A 272 -23.53 -19.51 8.03
C PHE A 272 -24.25 -20.33 6.96
N LEU A 273 -24.02 -19.98 5.70
CA LEU A 273 -24.37 -20.83 4.56
C LEU A 273 -23.15 -21.66 4.19
N CYS A 274 -23.36 -22.96 4.02
CA CYS A 274 -22.33 -23.92 3.61
C CYS A 274 -22.55 -24.30 2.13
N PHE A 275 -21.62 -23.93 1.26
CA PHE A 275 -21.67 -24.27 -0.17
C PHE A 275 -20.58 -25.27 -0.51
N ALA A 276 -20.87 -26.27 -1.34
CA ALA A 276 -19.81 -27.08 -1.92
C ALA A 276 -19.04 -26.26 -2.96
N LEU A 277 -17.72 -26.23 -2.89
CA LEU A 277 -16.89 -25.37 -3.74
C LEU A 277 -16.99 -25.75 -5.22
N ALA A 278 -17.13 -27.04 -5.52
CA ALA A 278 -17.11 -27.56 -6.90
C ALA A 278 -18.28 -27.08 -7.77
N ASP A 279 -19.47 -26.88 -7.18
CA ASP A 279 -20.69 -26.52 -7.92
C ASP A 279 -21.48 -25.36 -7.28
N LEU A 280 -21.01 -24.85 -6.14
CA LEU A 280 -21.68 -23.85 -5.30
C LEU A 280 -23.11 -24.24 -4.88
N SER A 281 -23.41 -25.54 -4.82
CA SER A 281 -24.69 -26.00 -4.29
C SER A 281 -24.75 -25.76 -2.77
N LEU A 282 -25.86 -25.19 -2.29
CA LEU A 282 -26.11 -24.99 -0.87
C LEU A 282 -26.32 -26.35 -0.20
N LYS A 283 -25.46 -26.71 0.75
CA LYS A 283 -25.52 -27.99 1.45
C LYS A 283 -26.17 -27.89 2.83
N GLY A 284 -26.17 -26.71 3.43
CA GLY A 284 -26.76 -26.51 4.75
C GLY A 284 -26.66 -25.08 5.25
N GLU A 285 -27.42 -24.82 6.30
CA GLU A 285 -27.37 -23.58 7.08
C GLU A 285 -27.01 -23.92 8.52
N VAL A 286 -26.12 -23.12 9.11
CA VAL A 286 -25.68 -23.29 10.49
C VAL A 286 -26.02 -22.01 11.25
N PRO A 287 -27.06 -22.01 12.09
CA PRO A 287 -27.42 -20.83 12.87
C PRO A 287 -26.33 -20.53 13.91
N LEU A 288 -26.11 -19.25 14.16
CA LEU A 288 -25.43 -18.80 15.38
C LEU A 288 -26.40 -18.88 16.56
N ALA A 289 -25.86 -19.10 17.75
CA ALA A 289 -26.68 -19.17 18.97
C ALA A 289 -27.43 -17.85 19.25
N ASP A 290 -26.81 -16.72 18.91
CA ASP A 290 -27.39 -15.38 18.98
C ASP A 290 -27.17 -14.65 17.66
N ASP A 291 -28.10 -13.76 17.30
CA ASP A 291 -27.88 -12.78 16.25
C ASP A 291 -26.73 -11.85 16.64
N LEU A 292 -25.77 -11.68 15.74
CA LEU A 292 -24.65 -10.77 15.93
C LEU A 292 -25.09 -9.32 15.72
N PRO A 293 -24.55 -8.35 16.47
CA PRO A 293 -24.87 -6.95 16.25
C PRO A 293 -24.45 -6.53 14.83
N ALA A 294 -25.19 -5.56 14.26
CA ALA A 294 -24.94 -4.98 12.94
C ALA A 294 -23.64 -4.15 12.93
N SER A 295 -22.52 -4.84 13.03
CA SER A 295 -21.16 -4.33 13.15
C SER A 295 -20.23 -5.07 12.20
N GLN A 296 -18.99 -4.63 12.09
CA GLN A 296 -18.01 -5.26 11.21
C GLN A 296 -17.60 -6.61 11.81
N VAL A 297 -17.80 -7.69 11.05
CA VAL A 297 -17.45 -9.06 11.45
C VAL A 297 -16.16 -9.47 10.76
N LEU A 298 -15.26 -10.11 11.50
CA LEU A 298 -14.10 -10.80 10.92
C LEU A 298 -14.23 -12.30 11.13
N MET A 299 -13.68 -13.04 10.18
CA MET A 299 -13.54 -14.48 10.26
C MET A 299 -12.11 -14.88 9.94
N ARG A 300 -11.60 -15.87 10.69
CA ARG A 300 -10.29 -16.48 10.47
C ARG A 300 -10.41 -17.98 10.61
N SER A 301 -9.98 -18.72 9.60
CA SER A 301 -9.83 -20.17 9.70
C SER A 301 -8.42 -20.53 10.15
N ALA A 302 -8.30 -21.60 10.94
CA ALA A 302 -7.02 -22.23 11.18
C ALA A 302 -6.44 -22.75 9.85
N ALA A 303 -5.11 -22.82 9.75
CA ALA A 303 -4.43 -23.22 8.51
C ALA A 303 -4.80 -24.66 8.08
N ASP A 304 -5.09 -25.54 9.04
CA ASP A 304 -5.54 -26.91 8.81
C ASP A 304 -7.06 -27.04 8.55
N GLY A 305 -7.80 -25.91 8.59
CA GLY A 305 -9.24 -25.88 8.41
C GLY A 305 -10.05 -26.49 9.56
N SER A 306 -9.41 -26.90 10.65
CA SER A 306 -10.09 -27.57 11.77
C SER A 306 -11.03 -26.65 12.57
N LYS A 307 -10.78 -25.34 12.50
CA LYS A 307 -11.48 -24.32 13.28
C LYS A 307 -11.71 -23.05 12.50
N VAL A 308 -12.77 -22.35 12.87
CA VAL A 308 -13.11 -21.01 12.40
C VAL A 308 -13.35 -20.12 13.60
N LEU A 309 -12.71 -18.97 13.66
CA LEU A 309 -13.00 -17.95 14.65
C LEU A 309 -13.72 -16.79 14.00
N VAL A 310 -14.81 -16.36 14.65
CA VAL A 310 -15.67 -15.27 14.19
C VAL A 310 -15.66 -14.22 15.29
N SER A 311 -15.12 -13.04 14.99
CA SER A 311 -15.09 -11.92 15.94
C SER A 311 -16.06 -10.83 15.51
N VAL A 312 -16.88 -10.38 16.44
CA VAL A 312 -17.87 -9.32 16.22
C VAL A 312 -17.99 -8.50 17.50
N ASP A 313 -17.86 -7.18 17.37
CA ASP A 313 -17.93 -6.25 18.51
C ASP A 313 -17.05 -6.68 19.70
N GLU A 314 -17.64 -7.11 20.82
CA GLU A 314 -16.95 -7.60 22.03
C GLU A 314 -17.04 -9.13 22.21
N ARG A 315 -17.46 -9.87 21.19
CA ARG A 315 -17.66 -11.33 21.23
C ARG A 315 -16.79 -12.06 20.21
N ILE A 316 -16.39 -13.28 20.57
CA ILE A 316 -15.75 -14.25 19.69
C ILE A 316 -16.55 -15.55 19.74
N TYR A 317 -16.75 -16.16 18.59
CA TYR A 317 -17.31 -17.50 18.46
C TYR A 317 -16.28 -18.42 17.82
N GLU A 318 -16.14 -19.63 18.37
CA GLU A 318 -15.37 -20.71 17.77
C GLU A 318 -16.31 -21.70 17.08
N GLY A 319 -16.10 -21.83 15.78
CA GLY A 319 -16.66 -22.84 14.90
C GLY A 319 -15.78 -24.07 14.89
N THR A 320 -16.35 -25.22 15.23
CA THR A 320 -15.72 -26.55 15.05
C THR A 320 -16.62 -27.41 14.17
N GLY A 321 -16.03 -28.14 13.24
CA GLY A 321 -16.82 -28.89 12.29
C GLY A 321 -16.01 -29.53 11.17
N SER A 322 -16.72 -30.22 10.29
CA SER A 322 -16.15 -30.75 9.05
C SER A 322 -17.21 -30.76 7.96
N GLY A 323 -16.80 -30.47 6.73
CA GLY A 323 -17.70 -30.38 5.59
C GLY A 323 -18.82 -29.38 5.84
N VAL A 324 -20.04 -29.89 6.00
CA VAL A 324 -21.29 -29.11 6.10
C VAL A 324 -21.85 -29.08 7.52
N SER A 325 -21.19 -29.76 8.47
CA SER A 325 -21.63 -29.86 9.86
C SER A 325 -20.70 -29.03 10.73
N TRP A 326 -21.18 -27.87 11.15
CA TRP A 326 -20.46 -26.94 12.04
C TRP A 326 -21.29 -26.64 13.28
N SER A 327 -20.60 -26.45 14.40
CA SER A 327 -21.16 -25.89 15.63
C SER A 327 -20.36 -24.66 16.01
N PHE A 328 -21.06 -23.61 16.49
CA PHE A 328 -20.45 -22.38 16.95
C PHE A 328 -20.75 -22.16 18.42
N ALA A 329 -19.70 -22.00 19.22
CA ALA A 329 -19.81 -21.71 20.64
C ALA A 329 -19.10 -20.37 20.96
N PRO A 330 -19.62 -19.57 21.90
CA PRO A 330 -18.91 -18.38 22.36
C PRO A 330 -17.58 -18.78 23.02
N VAL A 331 -16.55 -17.97 22.82
CA VAL A 331 -15.26 -18.10 23.48
C VAL A 331 -15.27 -17.22 24.73
N ASP A 332 -14.95 -17.83 25.87
CA ASP A 332 -14.73 -17.12 27.12
C ASP A 332 -13.38 -16.37 27.09
N LEU A 333 -13.41 -15.10 27.46
CA LEU A 333 -12.25 -14.19 27.48
C LEU A 333 -12.06 -13.56 28.87
N ASP A 334 -12.83 -13.97 29.87
CA ASP A 334 -12.85 -13.32 31.19
C ASP A 334 -11.51 -13.49 31.94
N ASP A 335 -10.77 -14.54 31.62
CA ASP A 335 -9.46 -14.90 32.20
C ASP A 335 -8.29 -13.98 31.78
N VAL A 336 -8.49 -13.01 30.87
CA VAL A 336 -7.43 -12.08 30.48
C VAL A 336 -7.04 -11.19 31.67
N PRO A 337 -5.78 -11.13 32.13
CA PRO A 337 -5.42 -10.33 33.29
C PRO A 337 -5.64 -8.83 33.05
N GLU A 338 -5.84 -8.06 34.14
CA GLU A 338 -5.90 -6.60 34.08
C GLU A 338 -4.53 -6.00 33.67
N ALA A 339 -4.58 -4.80 33.10
CA ALA A 339 -3.37 -4.06 32.75
C ALA A 339 -2.54 -3.75 34.02
N SER A 340 -1.22 -3.97 33.93
CA SER A 340 -0.24 -3.59 34.96
C SER A 340 0.51 -2.31 34.55
N GLY A 341 1.40 -1.79 35.40
CA GLY A 341 2.19 -0.58 35.08
C GLY A 341 3.04 -0.69 33.80
N GLU A 342 3.50 -1.89 33.45
CA GLU A 342 4.18 -2.13 32.15
C GLU A 342 3.26 -1.89 30.95
N HIS A 343 1.94 -2.02 31.13
CA HIS A 343 0.91 -1.84 30.11
C HIS A 343 0.37 -0.40 30.02
N GLU A 344 0.85 0.48 30.90
CA GLU A 344 0.58 1.93 30.87
C GLU A 344 1.70 2.71 30.17
N ALA A 345 2.88 2.08 30.00
CA ALA A 345 4.04 2.69 29.35
C ALA A 345 3.78 2.98 27.86
N GLU A 346 4.34 4.08 27.36
CA GLU A 346 4.23 4.42 25.95
C GLU A 346 4.99 3.40 25.06
N ILE A 347 4.38 3.03 23.93
CA ILE A 347 5.02 2.18 22.93
C ILE A 347 6.07 3.03 22.18
N PRO A 348 7.36 2.64 22.19
CA PRO A 348 8.41 3.40 21.50
C PRO A 348 8.16 3.45 19.99
N GLU A 349 8.53 4.57 19.38
CA GLU A 349 8.53 4.69 17.93
C GLU A 349 9.67 3.87 17.31
N ALA A 350 9.45 3.34 16.12
CA ALA A 350 10.47 2.61 15.37
C ALA A 350 11.65 3.56 15.09
N GLU A 351 12.86 3.13 15.48
CA GLU A 351 14.07 3.89 15.25
C GLU A 351 14.29 4.07 13.74
N ILE A 352 14.35 5.33 13.31
CA ILE A 352 14.70 5.69 11.95
C ILE A 352 16.22 5.85 11.97
N GLU A 353 16.93 4.91 11.34
CA GLU A 353 18.36 5.08 11.10
C GLU A 353 18.58 6.40 10.37
N GLU A 354 19.26 7.34 11.03
CA GLU A 354 19.69 8.54 10.35
C GLU A 354 20.70 8.10 9.28
N PRO A 355 20.49 8.45 8.00
CA PRO A 355 21.44 8.07 6.97
C PRO A 355 22.81 8.66 7.35
N ASP A 356 23.86 7.86 7.18
CA ASP A 356 25.25 8.24 7.48
C ASP A 356 25.50 9.69 7.03
N GLU A 357 26.04 10.52 7.94
CA GLU A 357 26.54 11.82 7.52
C GLU A 357 27.59 11.58 6.43
N PRO A 358 27.45 12.19 5.23
CA PRO A 358 28.47 12.04 4.21
C PRO A 358 29.78 12.58 4.78
N ALA A 359 30.73 11.66 5.03
CA ALA A 359 32.07 11.99 5.48
C ALA A 359 32.82 12.66 4.32
N GLY A 360 32.61 13.97 4.15
CA GLY A 360 33.23 14.78 3.13
C GLY A 360 33.38 16.21 3.61
N ARG A 361 34.57 16.55 4.10
CA ARG A 361 35.00 17.86 4.63
C ARG A 361 34.98 19.03 3.62
N ALA A 362 34.18 18.99 2.56
CA ALA A 362 34.12 20.04 1.53
C ALA A 362 32.75 20.72 1.37
N GLY A 363 31.72 20.29 2.13
CA GLY A 363 30.34 20.77 1.99
C GLY A 363 29.82 21.62 3.14
N ALA A 364 30.64 22.48 3.75
CA ALA A 364 30.12 23.41 4.76
C ALA A 364 29.10 24.37 4.11
N PRO A 365 27.89 24.51 4.67
CA PRO A 365 26.84 25.35 4.09
C PRO A 365 27.31 26.81 4.02
N GLY A 366 27.12 27.46 2.87
CA GLY A 366 27.51 28.86 2.68
C GLY A 366 26.55 29.89 3.29
N SER A 367 25.54 29.47 4.07
CA SER A 367 24.54 30.38 4.66
C SER A 367 24.09 29.96 6.07
N ASP A 368 23.79 30.96 6.91
CA ASP A 368 23.31 30.80 8.30
C ASP A 368 21.83 30.37 8.40
N ARG A 369 21.17 30.05 7.28
CA ARG A 369 19.77 29.61 7.28
C ARG A 369 19.68 28.17 7.78
N GLN A 370 18.74 27.93 8.69
CA GLN A 370 18.47 26.59 9.25
C GLN A 370 18.08 25.62 8.13
N ARG A 371 18.95 24.65 7.85
CA ARG A 371 18.72 23.60 6.85
C ARG A 371 18.05 22.40 7.52
N TYR A 372 16.85 22.05 7.08
CA TYR A 372 16.09 20.96 7.69
C TYR A 372 16.22 19.68 6.86
N ILE A 373 16.90 18.72 7.48
CA ILE A 373 17.26 17.37 6.99
C ILE A 373 16.05 16.42 6.86
N THR A 374 14.88 16.77 7.40
CA THR A 374 13.77 15.83 7.63
C THR A 374 12.95 15.49 6.37
N GLN A 375 13.11 16.19 5.25
CA GLN A 375 12.41 15.90 3.99
C GLN A 375 13.28 15.09 3.02
N ALA A 376 12.66 14.39 2.05
CA ALA A 376 13.45 13.72 1.02
C ALA A 376 14.11 14.78 0.12
N PRO A 377 15.37 14.60 -0.27
CA PRO A 377 16.07 15.53 -1.14
C PRO A 377 15.36 15.59 -2.49
N ARG A 378 15.20 16.79 -3.03
CA ARG A 378 14.58 17.00 -4.35
C ARG A 378 15.41 17.97 -5.14
N LEU A 379 15.45 17.76 -6.45
CA LEU A 379 15.83 18.81 -7.37
C LEU A 379 14.55 19.44 -7.92
N SER A 380 14.55 20.75 -8.09
CA SER A 380 13.53 21.50 -8.82
C SER A 380 14.18 22.28 -9.96
N LEU A 381 13.59 22.22 -11.15
CA LEU A 381 14.11 22.96 -12.31
C LEU A 381 13.75 24.44 -12.24
N ASN A 382 14.62 25.27 -12.80
CA ASN A 382 14.38 26.69 -12.90
C ASN A 382 13.12 26.99 -13.74
N PRO A 383 12.05 27.55 -13.14
CA PRO A 383 10.81 27.86 -13.85
C PRO A 383 10.96 29.01 -14.86
N GLN A 384 12.11 29.71 -14.85
CA GLN A 384 12.47 30.77 -15.80
C GLN A 384 13.29 30.25 -16.98
N GLN A 385 13.71 28.97 -16.97
CA GLN A 385 14.49 28.43 -18.08
C GLN A 385 13.68 28.54 -19.39
N PRO A 386 14.24 29.13 -20.46
CA PRO A 386 13.52 29.36 -21.72
C PRO A 386 12.86 28.07 -22.20
N ASN A 387 11.59 28.12 -22.59
CA ASN A 387 10.81 26.92 -22.99
C ASN A 387 10.73 26.74 -24.51
N GLU A 388 11.69 27.29 -25.24
CA GLU A 388 11.76 27.20 -26.69
C GLU A 388 12.35 25.86 -27.14
N ALA A 389 12.10 25.50 -28.41
CA ALA A 389 12.73 24.35 -29.03
C ALA A 389 14.25 24.53 -29.07
N TRP A 390 15.00 23.46 -28.79
CA TRP A 390 16.45 23.50 -28.96
C TRP A 390 16.78 23.41 -30.45
N LYS A 391 17.59 24.34 -30.94
CA LYS A 391 18.01 24.40 -32.35
C LYS A 391 19.51 24.22 -32.42
N PHE A 392 19.96 23.20 -33.17
CA PHE A 392 21.38 22.91 -33.34
C PHE A 392 21.70 22.68 -34.82
N PRO A 393 22.92 22.99 -35.27
CA PRO A 393 23.35 22.68 -36.64
C PRO A 393 23.41 21.16 -36.84
N VAL A 394 23.18 20.72 -38.08
CA VAL A 394 23.38 19.33 -38.51
C VAL A 394 24.86 18.96 -38.43
N SER A 395 25.16 17.77 -37.89
CA SER A 395 26.52 17.25 -37.75
C SER A 395 27.47 18.15 -36.93
N GLY A 396 26.90 18.95 -36.03
CA GLY A 396 27.63 19.90 -35.19
C GLY A 396 27.60 19.52 -33.71
N ALA A 397 28.39 20.24 -32.91
CA ALA A 397 28.32 20.14 -31.47
C ALA A 397 27.02 20.79 -30.94
N PHE A 398 26.44 20.21 -29.89
CA PHE A 398 25.37 20.84 -29.13
C PHE A 398 25.77 21.05 -27.68
N GLU A 399 25.21 22.09 -27.07
CA GLU A 399 25.25 22.31 -25.63
C GLU A 399 23.81 22.56 -25.13
N ILE A 400 23.40 21.84 -24.08
CA ILE A 400 22.16 22.10 -23.35
C ILE A 400 22.51 22.46 -21.92
N VAL A 401 22.13 23.66 -21.48
CA VAL A 401 22.30 24.10 -20.09
C VAL A 401 21.01 23.87 -19.31
N ILE A 402 21.10 23.20 -18.17
CA ILE A 402 19.99 22.94 -17.25
C ILE A 402 20.31 23.55 -15.90
N ASN A 403 19.41 24.39 -15.41
CA ASN A 403 19.53 24.98 -14.09
C ASN A 403 18.51 24.33 -13.16
N ALA A 404 19.01 23.73 -12.09
CA ALA A 404 18.22 23.12 -11.03
C ALA A 404 18.57 23.75 -9.68
N VAL A 405 17.72 23.53 -8.69
CA VAL A 405 17.96 23.89 -7.30
C VAL A 405 17.66 22.69 -6.42
N SER A 406 18.52 22.44 -5.44
CA SER A 406 18.31 21.45 -4.38
C SER A 406 17.29 21.99 -3.36
N GLU A 407 16.16 21.31 -3.22
CA GLU A 407 15.06 21.63 -2.32
C GLU A 407 14.89 20.52 -1.27
N GLY A 408 15.00 20.91 0.01
CA GLY A 408 14.94 19.99 1.15
C GLY A 408 16.00 18.88 1.17
N GLY A 409 15.99 18.09 2.26
CA GLY A 409 16.81 16.88 2.42
C GLY A 409 18.29 17.11 2.72
N LYS A 410 19.00 16.01 3.04
CA LYS A 410 20.45 16.00 3.29
C LYS A 410 21.21 16.30 1.99
N ALA A 411 22.50 16.59 2.14
CA ALA A 411 23.40 16.62 0.98
C ALA A 411 23.47 15.22 0.35
N GLU A 412 23.48 15.18 -0.98
CA GLU A 412 23.43 13.93 -1.74
C GLU A 412 24.72 13.76 -2.54
N ALA A 413 25.32 12.57 -2.45
CA ALA A 413 26.51 12.22 -3.21
C ALA A 413 26.10 11.75 -4.61
N GLY A 414 26.52 12.52 -5.63
CA GLY A 414 26.37 12.16 -7.02
C GLY A 414 25.05 12.62 -7.65
N LEU A 415 25.15 12.97 -8.92
CA LEU A 415 24.02 13.26 -9.80
C LEU A 415 23.98 12.22 -10.92
N PHE A 416 22.79 11.80 -11.30
CA PHE A 416 22.58 11.18 -12.60
C PHE A 416 21.88 12.15 -13.55
N VAL A 417 22.29 12.09 -14.81
CA VAL A 417 21.72 12.86 -15.90
C VAL A 417 21.26 11.90 -16.98
N GLU A 418 19.98 11.89 -17.28
CA GLU A 418 19.38 11.02 -18.29
C GLU A 418 18.90 11.85 -19.49
N MET A 419 19.25 11.42 -20.69
CA MET A 419 18.66 11.84 -21.95
C MET A 419 17.88 10.68 -22.58
N SER A 420 16.61 10.92 -22.94
CA SER A 420 15.72 9.89 -23.47
C SER A 420 14.71 10.44 -24.48
N ASN A 421 13.93 9.53 -25.10
CA ASN A 421 12.89 9.74 -26.12
C ASN A 421 13.40 9.76 -27.57
N GLU A 422 12.48 10.08 -28.50
CA GLU A 422 12.63 10.01 -29.95
C GLU A 422 13.95 10.58 -30.49
N ALA A 423 14.44 11.71 -29.98
CA ALA A 423 15.69 12.30 -30.47
C ALA A 423 16.91 11.38 -30.20
N VAL A 424 16.91 10.66 -29.07
CA VAL A 424 17.94 9.69 -28.70
C VAL A 424 17.68 8.35 -29.39
N GLU A 425 16.42 7.89 -29.44
CA GLU A 425 16.03 6.62 -30.06
C GLU A 425 16.27 6.60 -31.57
N LYS A 426 16.06 7.72 -32.27
CA LYS A 426 16.32 7.90 -33.70
C LYS A 426 17.79 8.22 -34.01
N GLY A 427 18.65 8.32 -32.98
CA GLY A 427 20.06 8.65 -33.15
C GLY A 427 20.32 10.07 -33.67
N LEU A 428 19.38 11.00 -33.50
CA LEU A 428 19.55 12.40 -33.93
C LEU A 428 20.54 13.15 -33.02
N MET A 429 20.60 12.75 -31.75
CA MET A 429 21.44 13.35 -30.72
C MET A 429 22.31 12.26 -30.09
N GLU A 430 23.62 12.45 -30.10
CA GLU A 430 24.61 11.59 -29.46
C GLU A 430 25.27 12.37 -28.32
N PRO A 431 24.77 12.22 -27.07
CA PRO A 431 25.37 12.89 -25.93
C PRO A 431 26.71 12.24 -25.56
N VAL A 432 27.67 13.08 -25.20
CA VAL A 432 29.06 12.69 -24.89
C VAL A 432 29.32 12.79 -23.39
N LYS A 433 29.08 13.96 -22.79
CA LYS A 433 29.32 14.16 -21.35
C LYS A 433 28.30 15.13 -20.73
N ALA A 434 28.10 14.98 -19.43
CA ALA A 434 27.43 15.96 -18.58
C ALA A 434 28.46 16.59 -17.64
N THR A 435 28.45 17.91 -17.55
CA THR A 435 29.36 18.70 -16.71
C THR A 435 28.55 19.49 -15.71
N VAL A 436 28.96 19.48 -14.44
CA VAL A 436 28.39 20.29 -13.36
C VAL A 436 29.44 21.31 -12.93
N THR A 437 29.06 22.58 -12.94
CA THR A 437 29.91 23.65 -12.40
C THR A 437 29.62 23.80 -10.91
N THR A 438 30.65 23.63 -10.08
CA THR A 438 30.56 23.81 -8.62
C THR A 438 30.55 25.30 -8.26
N LEU A 439 30.19 25.61 -7.01
CA LEU A 439 30.17 26.98 -6.49
C LEU A 439 31.55 27.65 -6.49
N GLN A 440 32.61 26.85 -6.40
CA GLN A 440 33.99 27.32 -6.47
C GLN A 440 34.49 27.45 -7.93
N GLY A 441 33.61 27.24 -8.91
CA GLY A 441 33.92 27.32 -10.34
C GLY A 441 34.66 26.10 -10.91
N ALA A 442 34.82 25.02 -10.12
CA ALA A 442 35.38 23.78 -10.62
C ALA A 442 34.34 23.04 -11.47
N GLU A 443 34.79 22.30 -12.49
CA GLU A 443 33.90 21.49 -13.33
C GLU A 443 34.09 20.01 -13.00
N VAL A 444 32.99 19.35 -12.63
CA VAL A 444 32.94 17.89 -12.43
C VAL A 444 32.16 17.31 -13.60
N SER A 445 32.66 16.26 -14.25
CA SER A 445 32.00 15.68 -15.42
C SER A 445 31.83 14.18 -15.34
N GLY A 446 30.85 13.68 -16.09
CA GLY A 446 30.57 12.26 -16.27
C GLY A 446 30.21 11.97 -17.72
N GLU A 447 30.68 10.85 -18.24
CA GLU A 447 30.40 10.43 -19.61
C GLU A 447 29.04 9.75 -19.73
N PHE A 448 28.36 9.95 -20.86
CA PHE A 448 27.10 9.29 -21.14
C PHE A 448 27.32 7.85 -21.61
N VAL A 449 26.71 6.90 -20.92
CA VAL A 449 26.67 5.48 -21.31
C VAL A 449 25.27 5.08 -21.78
N ALA A 450 25.22 4.12 -22.70
CA ALA A 450 23.97 3.56 -23.20
C ALA A 450 23.32 2.65 -22.15
N GLN A 451 22.05 2.92 -21.83
CA GLN A 451 21.26 2.08 -20.93
C GLN A 451 19.89 1.84 -21.55
N GLY A 452 19.77 0.77 -22.33
CA GLY A 452 18.58 0.49 -23.15
C GLY A 452 18.31 1.61 -24.16
N LYS A 453 17.10 2.18 -24.13
CA LYS A 453 16.67 3.30 -25.00
C LYS A 453 17.11 4.68 -24.52
N LYS A 454 17.97 4.75 -23.50
CA LYS A 454 18.38 5.98 -22.83
C LYS A 454 19.89 6.16 -22.88
N ARG A 455 20.32 7.38 -22.60
CA ARG A 455 21.72 7.73 -22.32
C ARG A 455 21.78 8.28 -20.91
N VAL A 456 22.67 7.74 -20.09
CA VAL A 456 22.80 8.15 -18.68
C VAL A 456 24.25 8.50 -18.39
N ALA A 457 24.49 9.67 -17.80
CA ALA A 457 25.77 10.05 -17.24
C ALA A 457 25.66 10.11 -15.72
N LYS A 458 26.69 9.64 -15.02
CA LYS A 458 26.83 9.79 -13.57
C LYS A 458 27.93 10.80 -13.29
N VAL A 459 27.63 11.82 -12.50
CA VAL A 459 28.55 12.89 -12.16
C VAL A 459 28.77 12.83 -10.65
N ASP A 460 30.02 12.60 -10.24
CA ASP A 460 30.42 12.51 -8.83
C ASP A 460 30.50 13.90 -8.18
N TYR A 461 29.33 14.51 -8.01
CA TYR A 461 29.16 15.85 -7.46
C TYR A 461 28.35 15.78 -6.16
N LEU A 462 28.88 16.35 -5.08
CA LEU A 462 28.15 16.49 -3.82
C LEU A 462 27.16 17.65 -3.94
N VAL A 463 25.87 17.31 -4.03
CA VAL A 463 24.81 18.31 -4.05
C VAL A 463 24.55 18.79 -2.62
N PRO A 464 24.62 20.10 -2.35
CA PRO A 464 24.36 20.61 -1.01
C PRO A 464 22.93 20.32 -0.53
N ALA A 465 22.78 20.24 0.80
CA ALA A 465 21.47 20.08 1.44
C ALA A 465 20.54 21.23 1.02
N GLY A 466 19.32 20.87 0.59
CA GLY A 466 18.34 21.82 0.14
C GLY A 466 17.72 22.62 1.29
N VAL A 467 17.06 23.73 0.95
CA VAL A 467 16.30 24.53 1.92
C VAL A 467 14.81 24.28 1.71
N GLU A 468 14.06 24.17 2.81
CA GLU A 468 12.62 24.05 2.71
C GLU A 468 12.03 25.35 2.14
N PRO A 469 11.19 25.29 1.10
CA PRO A 469 10.59 26.50 0.55
C PRO A 469 9.66 27.13 1.59
N ILE A 470 9.70 28.45 1.75
CA ILE A 470 8.75 29.18 2.62
C ILE A 470 7.32 28.87 2.14
N LYS A 471 6.58 28.09 2.93
CA LYS A 471 5.23 27.60 2.61
C LYS A 471 4.13 28.67 2.73
N ASP A 472 4.47 29.96 2.65
CA ASP A 472 3.48 31.02 2.61
C ASP A 472 2.76 31.00 1.25
N LYS A 473 1.42 30.89 1.31
CA LYS A 473 0.53 30.83 0.14
C LYS A 473 0.54 32.13 -0.68
N LYS A 474 1.14 33.21 -0.18
CA LYS A 474 1.21 34.50 -0.87
C LYS A 474 2.40 34.67 -1.83
N VAL A 475 3.45 33.85 -1.72
CA VAL A 475 4.65 33.98 -2.57
C VAL A 475 4.49 33.13 -3.83
N LYS A 476 4.66 33.74 -5.01
CA LYS A 476 4.53 33.02 -6.29
C LYS A 476 5.68 32.00 -6.44
N PRO A 477 5.48 30.84 -7.10
CA PRO A 477 6.53 29.84 -7.29
C PRO A 477 7.82 30.37 -7.94
N LYS A 478 7.71 31.39 -8.80
CA LYS A 478 8.86 32.02 -9.46
C LYS A 478 9.73 32.84 -8.50
N GLU A 479 9.09 33.57 -7.58
CA GLU A 479 9.77 34.38 -6.56
C GLU A 479 10.43 33.44 -5.54
N ARG A 480 9.70 32.39 -5.14
CA ARG A 480 10.18 31.35 -4.24
C ARG A 480 11.41 30.60 -4.74
N PHE A 481 11.55 30.39 -6.06
CA PHE A 481 12.72 29.74 -6.64
C PHE A 481 14.00 30.57 -6.44
N LEU A 482 13.90 31.90 -6.56
CA LEU A 482 15.00 32.85 -6.39
C LEU A 482 15.37 33.09 -4.92
N ASP A 483 14.48 32.76 -3.98
CA ASP A 483 14.71 32.92 -2.54
C ASP A 483 15.60 31.81 -1.94
N ASN A 484 15.99 30.81 -2.74
CA ASN A 484 16.92 29.76 -2.33
C ASN A 484 18.35 30.31 -2.16
N PRO A 485 19.16 29.78 -1.24
CA PRO A 485 20.56 30.14 -1.14
C PRO A 485 21.32 29.84 -2.44
N GLU A 486 22.31 30.66 -2.78
CA GLU A 486 23.12 30.48 -4.00
C GLU A 486 23.79 29.11 -4.06
N ASP A 487 24.16 28.54 -2.90
CA ASP A 487 24.82 27.26 -2.81
C ASP A 487 23.93 26.04 -3.10
N THR A 488 22.61 26.20 -3.19
CA THR A 488 21.72 25.10 -3.57
C THR A 488 21.45 25.03 -5.07
N PHE A 489 21.93 25.99 -5.86
CA PHE A 489 21.79 25.97 -7.31
C PHE A 489 22.82 25.05 -7.95
N VAL A 490 22.36 24.30 -8.96
CA VAL A 490 23.17 23.38 -9.74
C VAL A 490 22.96 23.68 -11.21
N THR A 491 24.05 23.98 -11.91
CA THR A 491 24.05 24.11 -13.38
C THR A 491 24.68 22.88 -14.00
N VAL A 492 23.90 22.18 -14.81
CA VAL A 492 24.31 21.00 -15.57
C VAL A 492 24.40 21.37 -17.05
N ARG A 493 25.58 21.23 -17.65
CA ARG A 493 25.81 21.37 -19.10
C ARG A 493 25.88 19.99 -19.74
N LEU A 494 25.09 19.76 -20.77
CA LEU A 494 25.12 18.53 -21.56
C LEU A 494 25.78 18.84 -22.89
N GLU A 495 26.83 18.09 -23.22
CA GLU A 495 27.57 18.25 -24.46
C GLU A 495 27.46 16.99 -25.30
N GLY A 496 27.37 17.15 -26.62
CA GLY A 496 27.36 16.04 -27.54
C GLY A 496 27.40 16.48 -29.00
N LYS A 497 27.06 15.54 -29.88
CA LYS A 497 27.03 15.73 -31.33
C LYS A 497 25.64 15.47 -31.89
N THR A 498 25.26 16.24 -32.89
CA THR A 498 24.06 15.97 -33.70
C THR A 498 24.46 15.09 -34.88
N ALA A 499 23.58 14.20 -35.34
CA ALA A 499 23.92 13.27 -36.43
C ALA A 499 23.44 13.76 -37.80
N GLY A 500 22.12 13.98 -37.95
CA GLY A 500 21.46 14.29 -39.22
C GLY A 500 20.29 15.27 -39.07
N PRO A 501 19.75 15.80 -40.18
CA PRO A 501 18.64 16.75 -40.14
C PRO A 501 17.36 16.08 -39.61
N GLY A 502 16.53 16.85 -38.91
CA GLY A 502 15.27 16.32 -38.39
C GLY A 502 14.70 17.09 -37.22
N SER A 503 13.52 16.67 -36.77
CA SER A 503 12.87 17.19 -35.57
C SER A 503 12.30 16.04 -34.74
N ALA A 504 12.57 16.05 -33.45
CA ALA A 504 12.12 15.02 -32.53
C ALA A 504 12.05 15.55 -31.08
N MET A 505 11.33 14.83 -30.23
CA MET A 505 11.23 15.16 -28.81
C MET A 505 12.42 14.59 -28.02
N LEU A 506 12.96 15.40 -27.10
CA LEU A 506 14.00 15.02 -26.16
C LEU A 506 13.52 15.27 -24.73
N TYR A 507 13.63 14.27 -23.86
CA TYR A 507 13.50 14.43 -22.41
C TYR A 507 14.89 14.49 -21.77
N VAL A 508 15.05 15.40 -20.81
CA VAL A 508 16.21 15.38 -19.90
C VAL A 508 15.74 15.29 -18.45
N ARG A 509 16.35 14.39 -17.69
CA ARG A 509 16.13 14.25 -16.24
C ARG A 509 17.45 14.44 -15.51
N VAL A 510 17.42 15.20 -14.44
CA VAL A 510 18.54 15.32 -13.48
C VAL A 510 18.02 14.85 -12.13
N GLY A 511 18.74 13.94 -11.48
CA GLY A 511 18.36 13.41 -10.17
C GLY A 511 19.57 12.99 -9.35
N PHE A 512 19.34 12.57 -8.11
CA PHE A 512 20.39 12.09 -7.22
C PHE A 512 20.70 10.63 -7.49
N GLU A 513 21.98 10.25 -7.45
CA GLU A 513 22.40 8.87 -7.73
C GLU A 513 21.80 7.87 -6.72
N GLY A 514 21.79 8.20 -5.42
CA GLY A 514 21.26 7.34 -4.36
C GLY A 514 19.73 7.18 -4.34
N SER A 515 18.99 8.10 -4.98
CA SER A 515 17.52 8.14 -4.95
C SER A 515 16.85 7.36 -6.11
N GLY A 516 17.63 6.76 -7.01
CA GLY A 516 17.11 6.04 -8.17
C GLY A 516 16.38 6.93 -9.17
N THR A 517 15.16 6.58 -9.60
CA THR A 517 14.42 7.34 -10.63
C THR A 517 13.79 8.65 -10.14
N GLU A 518 13.86 8.96 -8.85
CA GLU A 518 13.34 10.20 -8.27
C GLU A 518 14.33 11.36 -8.54
N GLY A 519 13.93 12.28 -9.43
CA GLY A 519 14.72 13.45 -9.84
C GLY A 519 13.82 14.45 -10.55
N SER A 520 14.30 15.68 -10.82
CA SER A 520 13.55 16.62 -11.63
C SER A 520 13.53 16.16 -13.08
N LEU A 521 12.32 15.96 -13.60
CA LEU A 521 12.11 15.76 -15.02
C LEU A 521 11.88 17.10 -15.71
N MET A 522 12.73 17.45 -16.67
CA MET A 522 12.40 18.52 -17.60
C MET A 522 11.34 18.00 -18.55
N ARG A 523 10.22 18.72 -18.68
CA ARG A 523 9.23 18.41 -19.71
C ARG A 523 9.92 18.39 -21.08
N GLY A 524 9.55 17.42 -21.90
CA GLY A 524 10.21 17.15 -23.16
C GLY A 524 10.15 18.36 -24.06
N ARG A 525 11.25 18.63 -24.75
CA ARG A 525 11.35 19.76 -25.67
C ARG A 525 11.58 19.24 -27.09
N PRO A 526 10.98 19.89 -28.10
CA PRO A 526 11.36 19.65 -29.48
C PRO A 526 12.83 20.05 -29.68
N VAL A 527 13.59 19.17 -30.33
CA VAL A 527 14.90 19.47 -30.91
C VAL A 527 14.69 19.61 -32.41
N VAL A 528 15.21 20.68 -33.01
CA VAL A 528 15.18 20.94 -34.44
C VAL A 528 16.63 21.02 -34.94
N LEU A 529 16.98 20.14 -35.88
CA LEU A 529 18.29 20.06 -36.51
C LEU A 529 18.14 20.50 -37.96
N GLY A 530 18.73 21.64 -38.31
CA GLY A 530 18.57 22.30 -39.61
C GLY A 530 19.83 23.00 -40.09
#